data_AF-A0A1U9WWD3-F1
#
_entry.id   AF-A0A1U9WWD3-F1
#
_cell.length_a   1.000
_cell.length_b   1.000
_cell.length_c   1.000
_cell.angle_alpha   90.00
_cell.angle_beta   90.00
_cell.angle_gamma   90.00
#
_symmetry.space_group_name_H-M   'P 1'
#
loop_
_entity.id
_entity.type
_entity.pdbx_description
1 polymer ?
#
loop_
_entity_poly.entity_id
_entity_poly.type
_entity_poly.pdbx_seq_one_letter_code
_entity_poly.pdbx_strand_id
1 'polypeptide(L)'
;MTFFPQYSTGSEIRQKFLNFYAEKGHKILPSASLVPEDPTVLLTIAGMLPFKPIFLGQRQPEFPRATTSQKCIRTNDIENVGRTARHHTFFEMLGNFSFGDYFKQQAIAWGWEISTKVFELPPERLVVSVFEEDDEAFAIWRDEIGVSPQRIKRMGEADNFWKSGPTGPCGPCSEIYYDFHPERGEDNIDLEDDSRFIEFYNLVFMQYNRDNDGILTPLQNKNIDTGMGLERMAQILQQVPNNYETDLIFPIIKTAAEIAQIDYHKSDDKTKVSLKVIGDHIRAVVHLIADGVNASNIGRGYIVRRLIRRVVRHGRLIGINQEFTTLVAETAIQLSEAIYPNVRQRETAIKAELQREETRFLETLERGEKLLAEIITKATPTNLPLTKGEATDISSPLNKGGLEGGNSGQATPTNLPLTKGEATDISSPLTKGGLEGGNSGQATPTNLPLTKGEATDISSPLNKGGLEGVIPVRRPPPTSPLPKGRLQIFLPPLPSRD
;
A
#
# COMPACT_ATOMS: atom_id res chain seq x y z
N MET A 1 6.56 34.16 14.19
CA MET A 1 5.82 33.15 14.97
C MET A 1 5.98 31.84 14.23
N THR A 2 6.60 30.84 14.83
CA THR A 2 6.59 29.47 14.28
C THR A 2 5.15 28.96 14.36
N PHE A 3 4.48 28.90 13.22
CA PHE A 3 3.17 28.26 13.11
C PHE A 3 3.38 26.75 13.26
N PHE A 4 2.73 26.16 14.25
CA PHE A 4 2.75 24.71 14.46
C PHE A 4 1.38 24.16 14.07
N PRO A 5 1.31 23.10 13.23
CA PRO A 5 0.03 22.48 12.90
C PRO A 5 -0.65 21.95 14.15
N GLN A 6 -1.98 22.03 14.19
CA GLN A 6 -2.78 21.53 15.30
C GLN A 6 -2.62 20.00 15.41
N TYR A 7 -2.24 19.53 16.60
CA TYR A 7 -2.21 18.09 16.91
C TYR A 7 -3.57 17.46 16.55
N SER A 8 -3.55 16.46 15.66
CA SER A 8 -4.74 15.71 15.23
C SER A 8 -4.44 14.22 15.29
N THR A 9 -5.34 13.46 15.91
CA THR A 9 -5.29 11.99 15.91
C THR A 9 -5.49 11.45 14.51
N GLY A 10 -5.00 10.25 14.21
CA GLY A 10 -5.24 9.60 12.93
C GLY A 10 -6.74 9.42 12.62
N SER A 11 -7.56 9.27 13.67
CA SER A 11 -9.02 9.25 13.55
C SER A 11 -9.59 10.58 13.05
N GLU A 12 -9.17 11.69 13.65
CA GLU A 12 -9.60 13.02 13.24
C GLU A 12 -9.12 13.38 11.84
N ILE A 13 -7.89 13.00 11.48
CA ILE A 13 -7.33 13.22 10.13
C ILE A 13 -8.19 12.51 9.08
N ARG A 14 -8.49 11.22 9.31
CA ARG A 14 -9.36 10.43 8.44
C ARG A 14 -10.73 11.09 8.28
N GLN A 15 -11.36 11.50 9.39
CA GLN A 15 -12.71 12.08 9.34
C GLN A 15 -12.74 13.45 8.67
N LYS A 16 -11.73 14.31 8.92
CA LYS A 16 -11.58 15.61 8.25
C LYS A 16 -11.46 15.43 6.74
N PHE A 17 -10.67 14.46 6.28
CA PHE A 17 -10.53 14.15 4.85
C PHE A 17 -11.85 13.72 4.21
N LEU A 18 -12.52 12.73 4.80
CA LEU A 18 -13.78 12.20 4.27
C LEU A 18 -14.88 13.26 4.25
N ASN A 19 -14.99 14.07 5.30
CA ASN A 19 -15.97 15.16 5.39
C ASN A 19 -15.70 16.26 4.37
N PHE A 20 -14.43 16.66 4.22
CA PHE A 20 -14.04 17.68 3.23
C PHE A 20 -14.49 17.28 1.82
N TYR A 21 -14.22 16.04 1.40
CA TYR A 21 -14.64 15.59 0.07
C TYR A 21 -16.15 15.33 -0.01
N ALA A 22 -16.80 14.92 1.07
CA ALA A 22 -18.27 14.84 1.10
C ALA A 22 -18.92 16.21 0.86
N GLU A 23 -18.37 17.29 1.41
CA GLU A 23 -18.83 18.67 1.16
C GLU A 23 -18.61 19.11 -0.30
N LYS A 24 -17.63 18.52 -1.00
CA LYS A 24 -17.43 18.69 -2.46
C LYS A 24 -18.27 17.73 -3.31
N GLY A 25 -19.21 17.01 -2.70
CA GLY A 25 -20.17 16.14 -3.39
C GLY A 25 -19.67 14.72 -3.65
N HIS A 26 -18.58 14.28 -3.02
CA HIS A 26 -18.14 12.89 -3.10
C HIS A 26 -18.99 11.98 -2.21
N LYS A 27 -19.33 10.80 -2.72
CA LYS A 27 -19.94 9.77 -1.89
C LYS A 27 -18.86 9.14 -0.99
N ILE A 28 -19.01 9.23 0.33
CA ILE A 28 -18.20 8.44 1.27
C ILE A 28 -18.58 6.96 1.10
N LEU A 29 -17.59 6.14 0.76
CA LEU A 29 -17.72 4.68 0.65
C LEU A 29 -16.84 3.99 1.71
N PRO A 30 -17.26 2.83 2.24
CA PRO A 30 -16.41 2.05 3.14
C PRO A 30 -15.18 1.52 2.40
N SER A 31 -14.12 1.22 3.15
CA SER A 31 -12.97 0.49 2.62
C SER A 31 -13.41 -0.85 2.03
N ALA A 32 -12.92 -1.18 0.85
CA ALA A 32 -13.02 -2.52 0.30
C ALA A 32 -12.13 -3.50 1.08
N SER A 33 -12.37 -4.80 0.86
CA SER A 33 -11.56 -5.89 1.38
C SER A 33 -10.11 -5.81 0.89
N LEU A 34 -9.16 -6.29 1.70
CA LEU A 34 -7.79 -6.55 1.29
C LEU A 34 -7.69 -7.69 0.28
N VAL A 35 -8.74 -8.50 0.14
CA VAL A 35 -8.88 -9.56 -0.87
C VAL A 35 -9.69 -8.99 -2.05
N PRO A 36 -9.04 -8.58 -3.15
CA PRO A 36 -9.75 -7.99 -4.27
C PRO A 36 -10.55 -9.04 -5.06
N GLU A 37 -11.63 -8.60 -5.70
CA GLU A 37 -12.38 -9.39 -6.68
C GLU A 37 -11.56 -9.63 -7.97
N ASP A 38 -10.64 -8.72 -8.31
CA ASP A 38 -9.73 -8.84 -9.46
C ASP A 38 -8.75 -10.01 -9.23
N PRO A 39 -8.81 -11.10 -10.03
CA PRO A 39 -7.94 -12.26 -9.84
C PRO A 39 -6.49 -12.00 -10.25
N THR A 40 -6.22 -10.90 -10.97
CA THR A 40 -4.86 -10.52 -11.41
C THR A 40 -4.05 -9.85 -10.31
N VAL A 41 -4.69 -9.44 -9.21
CA VAL A 41 -4.05 -8.74 -8.10
C VAL A 41 -4.17 -9.54 -6.82
N LEU A 42 -3.05 -9.71 -6.11
CA LEU A 42 -3.01 -10.55 -4.92
C LEU A 42 -3.68 -9.88 -3.71
N LEU A 43 -3.46 -8.59 -3.49
CA LEU A 43 -3.99 -7.84 -2.35
C LEU A 43 -4.37 -6.43 -2.80
N THR A 44 -5.29 -5.79 -2.09
CA THR A 44 -5.63 -4.39 -2.35
C THR A 44 -4.45 -3.48 -1.98
N ILE A 45 -3.78 -2.92 -3.00
CA ILE A 45 -2.54 -2.13 -2.84
C ILE A 45 -2.76 -0.60 -2.83
N ALA A 46 -3.95 -0.14 -3.22
CA ALA A 46 -4.31 1.27 -3.37
C ALA A 46 -5.83 1.48 -3.27
N GLY A 47 -6.25 2.72 -2.97
CA GLY A 47 -7.64 3.17 -2.92
C GLY A 47 -8.43 2.98 -4.21
N MET A 48 -7.75 3.10 -5.34
CA MET A 48 -8.36 3.06 -6.67
C MET A 48 -8.77 1.66 -7.11
N LEU A 49 -8.13 0.61 -6.56
CA LEU A 49 -8.23 -0.75 -7.10
C LEU A 49 -9.68 -1.29 -7.21
N PRO A 50 -10.57 -1.08 -6.21
CA PRO A 50 -11.97 -1.46 -6.32
C PRO A 50 -12.73 -0.76 -7.46
N PHE A 51 -12.23 0.41 -7.90
CA PHE A 51 -12.82 1.23 -8.97
C PHE A 51 -12.16 1.01 -10.34
N LYS A 52 -11.14 0.13 -10.44
CA LYS A 52 -10.46 -0.18 -11.72
C LYS A 52 -11.42 -0.48 -12.88
N PRO A 53 -12.51 -1.27 -12.72
CA PRO A 53 -13.47 -1.50 -13.81
C PRO A 53 -14.21 -0.22 -14.25
N ILE A 54 -14.41 0.74 -13.35
CA ILE A 54 -15.04 2.02 -13.67
C ILE A 54 -14.08 2.89 -14.48
N PHE A 55 -12.81 3.00 -14.06
CA PHE A 55 -11.81 3.77 -14.80
C PHE A 55 -11.58 3.23 -16.23
N LEU A 56 -11.71 1.92 -16.41
CA LEU A 56 -11.63 1.26 -17.72
C LEU A 56 -12.92 1.34 -18.56
N GLY A 57 -14.00 1.95 -18.04
CA GLY A 57 -15.30 2.03 -18.73
C GLY A 57 -16.07 0.69 -18.78
N GLN A 58 -15.59 -0.34 -18.08
CA GLN A 58 -16.19 -1.67 -18.03
C GLN A 58 -17.40 -1.73 -17.10
N ARG A 59 -17.48 -0.80 -16.15
CA ARG A 59 -18.60 -0.66 -15.19
C ARG A 59 -19.01 0.81 -15.12
N GLN A 60 -20.30 1.08 -15.17
CA GLN A 60 -20.81 2.44 -14.95
C GLN A 60 -20.68 2.81 -13.47
N PRO A 61 -20.23 4.04 -13.15
CA PRO A 61 -20.19 4.50 -11.77
C PRO A 61 -21.60 4.71 -11.22
N GLU A 62 -21.86 4.27 -9.99
CA GLU A 62 -23.11 4.59 -9.28
C GLU A 62 -23.17 6.07 -8.88
N PHE A 63 -22.02 6.67 -8.61
CA PHE A 63 -21.84 8.07 -8.24
C PHE A 63 -20.71 8.66 -9.07
N PRO A 64 -20.79 9.90 -9.56
CA PRO A 64 -19.72 10.51 -10.37
C PRO A 64 -18.44 10.78 -9.56
N ARG A 65 -18.54 10.81 -8.23
CA ARG A 65 -17.48 11.14 -7.28
C ARG A 65 -17.54 10.23 -6.06
N ALA A 66 -16.39 9.76 -5.58
CA ALA A 66 -16.31 8.93 -4.37
C ALA A 66 -15.10 9.30 -3.50
N THR A 67 -15.20 9.06 -2.19
CA THR A 67 -14.06 9.19 -1.27
C THR A 67 -14.02 8.04 -0.27
N THR A 68 -12.81 7.59 0.07
CA THR A 68 -12.58 6.42 0.95
C THR A 68 -11.36 6.59 1.85
N SER A 69 -11.32 5.82 2.94
CA SER A 69 -10.10 5.47 3.67
C SER A 69 -9.84 3.98 3.44
N GLN A 70 -9.08 3.66 2.40
CA GLN A 70 -8.87 2.28 1.97
C GLN A 70 -7.73 1.63 2.76
N LYS A 71 -8.00 0.45 3.33
CA LYS A 71 -6.97 -0.47 3.83
C LYS A 71 -6.11 -0.95 2.66
N CYS A 72 -4.79 -0.77 2.75
CA CYS A 72 -3.85 -1.18 1.72
C CYS A 72 -2.78 -2.11 2.29
N ILE A 73 -2.36 -3.09 1.49
CA ILE A 73 -1.15 -3.87 1.77
C ILE A 73 -0.16 -3.81 0.62
N ARG A 74 1.10 -3.51 0.94
CA ARG A 74 2.24 -3.56 0.02
C ARG A 74 3.31 -4.50 0.55
N THR A 75 3.65 -5.52 -0.22
CA THR A 75 4.64 -6.54 0.17
C THR A 75 6.00 -6.32 -0.48
N ASN A 76 6.08 -5.51 -1.53
CA ASN A 76 7.33 -5.03 -2.13
C ASN A 76 8.18 -4.23 -1.13
N ASP A 77 7.54 -3.54 -0.19
CA ASP A 77 8.21 -2.68 0.79
C ASP A 77 8.65 -3.42 2.06
N ILE A 78 8.45 -4.75 2.13
CA ILE A 78 8.61 -5.53 3.38
C ILE A 78 10.04 -5.46 3.96
N GLU A 79 11.05 -5.24 3.13
CA GLU A 79 12.43 -5.05 3.58
C GLU A 79 12.70 -3.62 4.07
N ASN A 80 11.89 -2.63 3.69
CA ASN A 80 12.02 -1.25 4.16
C ASN A 80 11.30 -1.01 5.51
N VAL A 81 10.35 -1.89 5.86
CA VAL A 81 9.58 -1.83 7.11
C VAL A 81 10.51 -1.89 8.33
N GLY A 82 10.32 -0.93 9.24
CA GLY A 82 11.09 -0.75 10.47
C GLY A 82 12.44 -0.08 10.28
N ARG A 83 13.01 -0.12 9.06
CA ARG A 83 14.31 0.49 8.71
C ARG A 83 14.18 1.94 8.28
N THR A 84 13.17 2.23 7.46
CA THR A 84 12.86 3.60 7.02
C THR A 84 11.83 4.24 7.95
N ALA A 85 11.61 5.56 7.85
CA ALA A 85 10.62 6.27 8.66
C ALA A 85 9.17 6.11 8.17
N ARG A 86 8.96 5.66 6.92
CA ARG A 86 7.67 5.83 6.22
C ARG A 86 7.05 4.58 5.58
N HIS A 87 7.80 3.49 5.40
CA HIS A 87 7.31 2.30 4.70
C HIS A 87 6.57 1.35 5.63
N HIS A 88 5.42 0.86 5.17
CA HIS A 88 4.56 -0.05 5.93
C HIS A 88 4.18 -1.24 5.07
N THR A 89 3.90 -2.37 5.72
CA THR A 89 3.20 -3.47 5.06
C THR A 89 1.73 -3.13 4.95
N PHE A 90 1.14 -2.61 6.02
CA PHE A 90 -0.26 -2.19 6.09
C PHE A 90 -0.35 -0.70 6.36
N PHE A 91 -1.15 0.01 5.57
CA PHE A 91 -1.40 1.42 5.74
C PHE A 91 -2.79 1.78 5.24
N GLU A 92 -3.25 2.98 5.58
CA GLU A 92 -4.50 3.53 5.04
C GLU A 92 -4.23 4.61 4.00
N MET A 93 -4.91 4.47 2.86
CA MET A 93 -4.88 5.45 1.78
C MET A 93 -6.19 6.22 1.76
N LEU A 94 -6.11 7.51 2.08
CA LEU A 94 -7.22 8.46 1.96
C LEU A 94 -7.31 8.91 0.50
N GLY A 95 -8.42 8.61 -0.17
CA GLY A 95 -8.57 8.88 -1.59
C GLY A 95 -9.86 9.62 -1.92
N ASN A 96 -9.78 10.53 -2.88
CA ASN A 96 -10.92 11.08 -3.61
C ASN A 96 -10.81 10.76 -5.09
N PHE A 97 -11.93 10.36 -5.69
CA PHE A 97 -12.01 9.82 -7.03
C PHE A 97 -13.05 10.58 -7.86
N SER A 98 -12.70 10.84 -9.12
CA SER A 98 -13.58 11.39 -10.17
C SER A 98 -13.75 10.36 -11.26
N PHE A 99 -14.99 10.02 -11.60
CA PHE A 99 -15.29 9.10 -12.69
C PHE A 99 -15.89 9.89 -13.87
N GLY A 100 -15.02 10.54 -14.66
CA GLY A 100 -15.43 11.36 -15.79
C GLY A 100 -16.12 12.68 -15.42
N ASP A 101 -15.86 13.22 -14.22
CA ASP A 101 -16.53 14.43 -13.72
C ASP A 101 -15.60 15.66 -13.68
N TYR A 102 -14.78 15.82 -12.65
CA TYR A 102 -13.74 16.85 -12.56
C TYR A 102 -12.36 16.28 -12.92
N PHE A 103 -11.39 17.17 -13.21
CA PHE A 103 -10.04 16.78 -13.58
C PHE A 103 -8.97 17.64 -12.87
N LYS A 104 -7.83 17.91 -13.50
CA LYS A 104 -6.63 18.55 -12.91
C LYS A 104 -6.93 19.80 -12.10
N GLN A 105 -7.67 20.75 -12.67
CA GLN A 105 -7.92 22.06 -12.03
C GLN A 105 -8.54 21.90 -10.63
N GLN A 106 -9.64 21.17 -10.52
CA GLN A 106 -10.29 20.94 -9.23
C GLN A 106 -9.50 19.98 -8.35
N ALA A 107 -8.85 18.95 -8.91
CA ALA A 107 -8.04 18.01 -8.14
C ALA A 107 -6.88 18.72 -7.41
N ILE A 108 -6.17 19.60 -8.13
CA ILE A 108 -5.08 20.41 -7.58
C ILE A 108 -5.61 21.43 -6.58
N ALA A 109 -6.67 22.17 -6.92
CA ALA A 109 -7.26 23.17 -6.03
C ALA A 109 -7.73 22.56 -4.71
N TRP A 110 -8.43 21.42 -4.73
CA TRP A 110 -8.90 20.75 -3.52
C TRP A 110 -7.77 20.07 -2.75
N GLY A 111 -6.77 19.49 -3.44
CA GLY A 111 -5.57 18.95 -2.81
C GLY A 111 -4.79 20.01 -2.03
N TRP A 112 -4.72 21.23 -2.56
CA TRP A 112 -4.12 22.38 -1.86
C TRP A 112 -5.00 22.94 -0.74
N GLU A 113 -6.32 23.06 -0.98
CA GLU A 113 -7.28 23.55 0.01
C GLU A 113 -7.30 22.66 1.26
N ILE A 114 -7.39 21.34 1.10
CA ILE A 114 -7.38 20.43 2.25
C ILE A 114 -6.04 20.51 3.01
N SER A 115 -4.92 20.59 2.29
CA SER A 115 -3.59 20.68 2.91
C SER A 115 -3.42 21.97 3.72
N THR A 116 -3.81 23.11 3.17
CA THR A 116 -3.51 24.44 3.76
C THR A 116 -4.63 25.03 4.60
N LYS A 117 -5.88 24.61 4.40
CA LYS A 117 -7.06 25.16 5.10
C LYS A 117 -7.69 24.20 6.09
N VAL A 118 -7.68 22.89 5.80
CA VAL A 118 -8.30 21.89 6.69
C VAL A 118 -7.27 21.31 7.65
N PHE A 119 -6.10 20.96 7.14
CA PHE A 119 -4.97 20.49 7.93
C PHE A 119 -4.02 21.61 8.36
N GLU A 120 -4.26 22.82 7.86
CA GLU A 120 -3.52 24.03 8.24
C GLU A 120 -2.01 23.88 8.07
N LEU A 121 -1.55 23.09 7.09
CA LEU A 121 -0.12 23.02 6.79
C LEU A 121 0.36 24.38 6.26
N PRO A 122 1.47 24.93 6.79
CA PRO A 122 2.02 26.18 6.28
C PRO A 122 2.39 26.04 4.79
N PRO A 123 1.86 26.89 3.89
CA PRO A 123 2.16 26.83 2.47
C PRO A 123 3.66 26.83 2.15
N GLU A 124 4.46 27.57 2.94
CA GLU A 124 5.91 27.65 2.83
C GLU A 124 6.66 26.38 3.23
N ARG A 125 5.96 25.37 3.75
CA ARG A 125 6.50 24.02 3.99
C ARG A 125 6.08 23.02 2.93
N LEU A 126 5.31 23.45 1.92
CA LEU A 126 4.85 22.58 0.86
C LEU A 126 5.72 22.75 -0.39
N VAL A 127 6.02 21.63 -1.03
CA VAL A 127 6.65 21.55 -2.35
C VAL A 127 5.79 20.60 -3.17
N VAL A 128 5.62 20.89 -4.46
CA VAL A 128 4.84 20.04 -5.35
C VAL A 128 5.71 19.52 -6.49
N SER A 129 5.41 18.32 -6.97
CA SER A 129 5.99 17.78 -8.19
C SER A 129 4.95 17.63 -9.29
N VAL A 130 5.39 17.66 -10.55
CA VAL A 130 4.58 17.40 -11.74
C VAL A 130 5.40 16.59 -12.75
N PHE A 131 4.72 15.83 -13.60
CA PHE A 131 5.37 15.15 -14.71
C PHE A 131 6.07 16.14 -15.64
N GLU A 132 7.26 15.82 -16.09
CA GLU A 132 8.11 16.74 -16.86
C GLU A 132 7.44 17.27 -18.14
N GLU A 133 6.56 16.48 -18.75
CA GLU A 133 5.79 16.85 -19.94
C GLU A 133 4.39 17.43 -19.64
N ASP A 134 3.99 17.55 -18.36
CA ASP A 134 2.66 18.05 -17.95
C ASP A 134 2.68 19.56 -17.66
N ASP A 135 2.74 20.36 -18.73
CA ASP A 135 2.69 21.83 -18.66
C ASP A 135 1.37 22.37 -18.10
N GLU A 136 0.28 21.62 -18.25
CA GLU A 136 -1.04 21.98 -17.74
C GLU A 136 -1.03 21.97 -16.20
N ALA A 137 -0.55 20.89 -15.59
CA ALA A 137 -0.45 20.80 -14.13
C ALA A 137 0.51 21.85 -13.57
N PHE A 138 1.65 22.08 -14.24
CA PHE A 138 2.59 23.14 -13.86
C PHE A 138 1.93 24.53 -13.86
N ALA A 139 1.18 24.86 -14.91
CA ALA A 139 0.50 26.15 -15.03
C ALA A 139 -0.58 26.33 -13.95
N ILE A 140 -1.38 25.29 -13.65
CA ILE A 140 -2.38 25.36 -12.58
C ILE A 140 -1.72 25.66 -11.22
N TRP A 141 -0.65 24.94 -10.87
CA TRP A 141 0.08 25.19 -9.63
C TRP A 141 0.67 26.61 -9.55
N ARG A 142 1.28 27.08 -10.64
CA ARG A 142 1.91 28.40 -10.69
C ARG A 142 0.91 29.55 -10.69
N ASP A 143 -0.08 29.49 -11.57
CA ASP A 143 -0.92 30.63 -11.92
C ASP A 143 -2.23 30.67 -11.12
N GLU A 144 -2.85 29.51 -10.87
CA GLU A 144 -4.14 29.44 -10.17
C GLU A 144 -3.97 29.24 -8.67
N ILE A 145 -3.05 28.37 -8.26
CA ILE A 145 -2.76 28.14 -6.83
C ILE A 145 -1.79 29.18 -6.28
N GLY A 146 -0.84 29.64 -7.11
CA GLY A 146 0.17 30.62 -6.71
C GLY A 146 1.39 30.01 -6.01
N VAL A 147 1.71 28.74 -6.29
CA VAL A 147 2.94 28.11 -5.77
C VAL A 147 4.15 28.69 -6.52
N SER A 148 5.18 29.08 -5.76
CA SER A 148 6.40 29.62 -6.35
C SER A 148 7.05 28.61 -7.30
N PRO A 149 7.50 28.99 -8.52
CA PRO A 149 8.11 28.06 -9.47
C PRO A 149 9.29 27.24 -8.91
N GLN A 150 10.06 27.80 -7.97
CA GLN A 150 11.18 27.11 -7.29
C GLN A 150 10.73 25.89 -6.47
N ARG A 151 9.45 25.85 -6.06
CA ARG A 151 8.79 24.79 -5.30
C ARG A 151 7.88 23.90 -6.16
N ILE A 152 7.94 24.06 -7.48
CA ILE A 152 7.29 23.16 -8.44
C ILE A 152 8.39 22.37 -9.15
N LYS A 153 8.54 21.10 -8.81
CA LYS A 153 9.57 20.22 -9.39
C LYS A 153 9.00 19.43 -10.55
N ARG A 154 9.71 19.44 -11.67
CA ARG A 154 9.42 18.55 -12.80
C ARG A 154 10.20 17.26 -12.60
N MET A 155 9.53 16.12 -12.62
CA MET A 155 10.16 14.81 -12.49
C MET A 155 9.73 13.88 -13.63
N GLY A 156 10.55 12.85 -13.88
CA GLY A 156 10.39 11.93 -15.00
C GLY A 156 9.31 10.87 -14.78
N GLU A 157 9.26 9.89 -15.67
CA GLU A 157 8.24 8.82 -15.67
C GLU A 157 8.30 7.95 -14.39
N ALA A 158 9.48 7.79 -13.79
CA ALA A 158 9.65 6.97 -12.59
C ALA A 158 8.86 7.50 -11.39
N ASP A 159 8.72 8.82 -11.28
CA ASP A 159 8.16 9.52 -10.12
C ASP A 159 6.78 10.08 -10.40
N ASN A 160 6.61 10.76 -11.54
CA ASN A 160 5.38 11.49 -11.86
C ASN A 160 4.56 10.88 -13.00
N PHE A 161 4.76 9.60 -13.33
CA PHE A 161 3.84 8.87 -14.20
C PHE A 161 3.32 7.61 -13.51
N TRP A 162 2.08 7.69 -13.03
CA TRP A 162 1.49 6.63 -12.25
C TRP A 162 0.86 5.56 -13.14
N LYS A 163 1.03 4.29 -12.75
CA LYS A 163 0.45 3.12 -13.41
C LYS A 163 -0.17 2.16 -12.39
N SER A 164 -1.34 1.62 -12.75
CA SER A 164 -2.08 0.66 -11.93
C SER A 164 -1.43 -0.72 -11.80
N GLY A 165 -0.48 -1.03 -12.68
CA GLY A 165 0.23 -2.29 -12.79
C GLY A 165 0.98 -2.36 -14.12
N PRO A 166 1.35 -3.57 -14.58
CA PRO A 166 1.92 -3.76 -15.91
C PRO A 166 0.97 -3.29 -17.02
N THR A 167 -0.34 -3.44 -16.81
CA THR A 167 -1.41 -2.96 -17.68
C THR A 167 -2.52 -2.28 -16.88
N GLY A 168 -3.37 -1.52 -17.56
CA GLY A 168 -4.54 -0.87 -16.98
C GLY A 168 -4.48 0.66 -17.02
N PRO A 169 -5.36 1.35 -16.26
CA PRO A 169 -5.40 2.80 -16.24
C PRO A 169 -4.09 3.39 -15.69
N CYS A 170 -3.66 4.50 -16.27
CA CYS A 170 -2.44 5.23 -15.96
C CYS A 170 -2.53 6.70 -16.42
N GLY A 171 -1.54 7.51 -16.02
CA GLY A 171 -1.44 8.90 -16.43
C GLY A 171 -0.37 9.66 -15.66
N PRO A 172 -0.09 10.92 -16.05
CA PRO A 172 0.77 11.80 -15.27
C PRO A 172 0.15 12.02 -13.89
N CYS A 173 0.99 12.28 -12.90
CA CYS A 173 0.55 12.64 -11.57
C CYS A 173 1.31 13.86 -11.04
N SER A 174 0.77 14.43 -9.98
CA SER A 174 1.36 15.52 -9.24
C SER A 174 1.31 15.20 -7.76
N GLU A 175 2.44 15.33 -7.07
CA GLU A 175 2.55 14.95 -5.66
C GLU A 175 2.82 16.17 -4.79
N ILE A 176 2.35 16.12 -3.54
CA ILE A 176 2.54 17.16 -2.54
C ILE A 176 3.44 16.62 -1.43
N TYR A 177 4.52 17.36 -1.18
CA TYR A 177 5.56 17.04 -0.22
C TYR A 177 5.54 18.02 0.94
N TYR A 178 5.84 17.53 2.13
CA TYR A 178 6.08 18.35 3.31
C TYR A 178 7.57 18.46 3.60
N ASP A 179 8.05 19.68 3.78
CA ASP A 179 9.42 20.02 4.15
C ASP A 179 9.57 20.09 5.68
N PHE A 180 10.26 19.10 6.25
CA PHE A 180 10.62 19.09 7.67
C PHE A 180 11.69 20.13 8.00
N HIS A 181 12.54 20.49 7.02
CA HIS A 181 13.72 21.35 7.19
C HIS A 181 13.71 22.58 6.27
N PRO A 182 12.69 23.46 6.36
CA PRO A 182 12.62 24.67 5.52
C PRO A 182 13.78 25.64 5.76
N GLU A 183 14.46 25.55 6.91
CA GLU A 183 15.67 26.31 7.21
C GLU A 183 16.85 26.01 6.28
N ARG A 184 16.82 24.87 5.56
CA ARG A 184 17.83 24.52 4.55
C ARG A 184 17.66 25.31 3.25
N GLY A 185 16.64 26.15 3.13
CA GLY A 185 16.42 27.02 1.98
C GLY A 185 15.87 26.29 0.76
N GLU A 186 15.64 27.03 -0.32
CA GLU A 186 14.99 26.54 -1.54
C GLU A 186 15.98 26.19 -2.66
N ASP A 187 17.25 26.53 -2.45
CA ASP A 187 18.35 26.18 -3.33
C ASP A 187 18.56 24.66 -3.28
N ASN A 188 18.47 24.00 -4.44
CA ASN A 188 18.63 22.54 -4.57
C ASN A 188 17.62 21.71 -3.77
N ILE A 189 16.33 22.07 -3.78
CA ILE A 189 15.27 21.14 -3.34
C ILE A 189 15.37 19.85 -4.15
N ASP A 190 15.70 18.77 -3.45
CA ASP A 190 15.75 17.39 -3.92
C ASP A 190 14.64 16.61 -3.20
N LEU A 191 13.58 16.25 -3.93
CA LEU A 191 12.44 15.54 -3.37
C LEU A 191 12.73 14.07 -3.04
N GLU A 192 13.89 13.54 -3.49
CA GLU A 192 14.36 12.21 -3.12
C GLU A 192 15.08 12.20 -1.75
N ASP A 193 15.37 13.37 -1.15
CA ASP A 193 15.93 13.48 0.21
C ASP A 193 14.85 13.17 1.27
N ASP A 194 14.71 11.88 1.56
CA ASP A 194 13.84 11.33 2.60
C ASP A 194 14.12 11.84 4.02
N SER A 195 15.28 12.46 4.26
CA SER A 195 15.58 13.10 5.55
C SER A 195 14.89 14.45 5.72
N ARG A 196 14.44 15.04 4.61
CA ARG A 196 13.87 16.38 4.55
C ARG A 196 12.43 16.39 4.08
N PHE A 197 12.13 15.66 3.01
CA PHE A 197 10.81 15.69 2.38
C PHE A 197 10.07 14.39 2.63
N ILE A 198 8.76 14.51 2.79
CA ILE A 198 7.85 13.38 2.77
C ILE A 198 6.71 13.66 1.81
N GLU A 199 6.57 12.80 0.79
CA GLU A 199 5.36 12.73 -0.03
C GLU A 199 4.21 12.30 0.86
N PHE A 200 3.16 13.11 0.96
CA PHE A 200 1.98 12.77 1.75
C PHE A 200 0.71 12.68 0.91
N TYR A 201 0.69 13.22 -0.31
CA TYR A 201 -0.48 13.19 -1.17
C TYR A 201 -0.11 13.13 -2.65
N ASN A 202 -0.56 12.09 -3.36
CA ASN A 202 -0.42 11.94 -4.80
C ASN A 202 -1.76 12.18 -5.52
N LEU A 203 -1.75 13.03 -6.55
CA LEU A 203 -2.87 13.37 -7.43
C LEU A 203 -2.62 12.79 -8.84
N VAL A 204 -3.30 11.71 -9.19
CA VAL A 204 -3.14 11.01 -10.46
C VAL A 204 -4.20 11.45 -11.47
N PHE A 205 -3.73 11.90 -12.63
CA PHE A 205 -4.56 12.37 -13.74
C PHE A 205 -4.76 11.23 -14.76
N MET A 206 -5.57 10.25 -14.39
CA MET A 206 -5.82 9.07 -15.21
C MET A 206 -6.45 9.46 -16.56
N GLN A 207 -5.70 9.28 -17.63
CA GLN A 207 -6.11 9.64 -18.98
C GLN A 207 -5.74 8.60 -20.05
N TYR A 208 -4.95 7.58 -19.69
CA TYR A 208 -4.53 6.51 -20.59
C TYR A 208 -4.80 5.12 -20.00
N ASN A 209 -4.93 4.14 -20.87
CA ASN A 209 -4.82 2.72 -20.57
C ASN A 209 -3.55 2.17 -21.22
N ARG A 210 -2.71 1.48 -20.44
CA ARG A 210 -1.50 0.79 -20.92
C ARG A 210 -1.82 -0.67 -21.19
N ASP A 211 -1.52 -1.16 -22.39
CA ASP A 211 -1.65 -2.57 -22.73
C ASP A 211 -0.36 -3.37 -22.48
N ASN A 212 -0.35 -4.66 -22.84
CA ASN A 212 0.79 -5.56 -22.61
C ASN A 212 2.04 -5.17 -23.41
N ASP A 213 1.88 -4.46 -24.53
CA ASP A 213 2.98 -3.98 -25.37
C ASP A 213 3.49 -2.62 -24.89
N GLY A 214 2.90 -2.07 -23.83
CA GLY A 214 3.22 -0.76 -23.26
C GLY A 214 2.59 0.40 -24.02
N ILE A 215 1.72 0.13 -25.00
CA ILE A 215 1.07 1.18 -25.80
C ILE A 215 0.03 1.89 -24.95
N LEU A 216 0.07 3.22 -24.98
CA LEU A 216 -0.88 4.09 -24.28
C LEU A 216 -2.05 4.44 -25.20
N THR A 217 -3.25 4.09 -24.77
CA THR A 217 -4.50 4.44 -25.46
C THR A 217 -5.32 5.39 -24.58
N PRO A 218 -5.93 6.46 -25.12
CA PRO A 218 -6.78 7.34 -24.32
C PRO A 218 -7.94 6.59 -23.66
N LEU A 219 -8.22 6.88 -22.39
CA LEU A 219 -9.42 6.40 -21.72
C LEU A 219 -10.67 7.08 -22.29
N GLN A 220 -11.82 6.41 -22.20
CA GLN A 220 -13.11 6.98 -22.63
C GLN A 220 -13.41 8.30 -21.90
N ASN A 221 -13.13 8.35 -20.60
CA ASN A 221 -13.26 9.53 -19.77
C ASN A 221 -11.94 9.79 -19.05
N LYS A 222 -11.60 11.07 -18.88
CA LYS A 222 -10.52 11.49 -17.99
C LYS A 222 -11.00 11.37 -16.54
N ASN A 223 -10.20 10.77 -15.68
CA ASN A 223 -10.56 10.45 -14.31
C ASN A 223 -9.54 11.02 -13.32
N ILE A 224 -9.94 11.14 -12.06
CA ILE A 224 -9.03 11.47 -10.96
C ILE A 224 -8.97 10.29 -10.02
N ASP A 225 -7.75 9.92 -9.68
CA ASP A 225 -7.40 9.05 -8.57
C ASP A 225 -6.44 9.82 -7.67
N THR A 226 -6.58 9.68 -6.37
CA THR A 226 -5.66 10.30 -5.43
C THR A 226 -5.40 9.36 -4.25
N GLY A 227 -4.25 9.54 -3.62
CA GLY A 227 -3.90 8.80 -2.42
C GLY A 227 -3.07 9.65 -1.47
N MET A 228 -3.63 9.94 -0.30
CA MET A 228 -2.91 10.50 0.84
C MET A 228 -2.63 9.39 1.86
N GLY A 229 -1.37 9.25 2.27
CA GLY A 229 -0.98 8.27 3.29
C GLY A 229 -1.39 8.76 4.68
N LEU A 230 -2.34 8.09 5.33
CA LEU A 230 -2.85 8.52 6.64
C LEU A 230 -1.74 8.59 7.68
N GLU A 231 -0.89 7.57 7.75
CA GLU A 231 0.23 7.52 8.70
C GLU A 231 1.26 8.62 8.47
N ARG A 232 1.48 9.01 7.21
CA ARG A 232 2.40 10.11 6.84
C ARG A 232 1.82 11.46 7.25
N MET A 233 0.53 11.66 6.99
CA MET A 233 -0.17 12.87 7.44
C MET A 233 -0.19 12.97 8.98
N ALA A 234 -0.40 11.85 9.66
CA ALA A 234 -0.32 11.77 11.12
C ALA A 234 1.09 12.11 11.63
N GLN A 235 2.16 11.64 10.97
CA GLN A 235 3.53 12.04 11.31
C GLN A 235 3.70 13.57 11.29
N ILE A 236 3.23 14.21 10.23
CA ILE A 236 3.33 15.66 10.05
C ILE A 236 2.56 16.41 11.15
N LEU A 237 1.27 16.07 11.35
CA LEU A 237 0.39 16.81 12.25
C LEU A 237 0.67 16.54 13.73
N GLN A 238 1.17 15.35 14.08
CA GLN A 238 1.55 14.99 15.45
C GLN A 238 3.00 15.37 15.78
N GLN A 239 3.76 15.82 14.77
CA GLN A 239 5.14 16.28 14.92
C GLN A 239 6.06 15.21 15.53
N VAL A 240 5.85 13.96 15.11
CA VAL A 240 6.64 12.81 15.54
C VAL A 240 7.70 12.47 14.49
N PRO A 241 8.84 11.86 14.88
CA PRO A 241 9.99 11.70 13.99
C PRO A 241 9.77 10.67 12.86
N ASN A 242 8.76 9.82 12.96
CA ASN A 242 8.43 8.81 11.94
C ASN A 242 6.99 8.31 12.09
N ASN A 243 6.48 7.63 11.06
CA ASN A 243 5.12 7.10 11.03
C ASN A 243 4.80 6.14 12.18
N TYR A 244 5.78 5.42 12.72
CA TYR A 244 5.57 4.41 13.76
C TYR A 244 5.32 5.02 15.14
N GLU A 245 5.68 6.28 15.33
CA GLU A 245 5.49 7.00 16.59
C GLU A 245 4.17 7.79 16.61
N THR A 246 3.32 7.58 15.60
CA THR A 246 1.96 8.14 15.56
C THR A 246 1.01 7.35 16.46
N ASP A 247 -0.11 7.96 16.84
CA ASP A 247 -1.21 7.32 17.59
C ASP A 247 -1.78 6.05 16.92
N LEU A 248 -1.62 5.92 15.60
CA LEU A 248 -2.09 4.79 14.80
C LEU A 248 -1.27 3.50 15.00
N ILE A 249 -0.03 3.59 15.48
CA ILE A 249 0.89 2.45 15.54
C ILE A 249 1.62 2.36 16.89
N PHE A 250 2.04 3.49 17.45
CA PHE A 250 2.89 3.50 18.64
C PHE A 250 2.32 2.73 19.84
N PRO A 251 1.00 2.72 20.11
CA PRO A 251 0.48 1.90 21.21
C PRO A 251 0.76 0.41 21.05
N ILE A 252 0.76 -0.12 19.82
CA ILE A 252 1.08 -1.53 19.54
C ILE A 252 2.58 -1.81 19.80
N ILE A 253 3.44 -0.89 19.36
CA ILE A 253 4.89 -0.94 19.59
C ILE A 253 5.19 -0.90 21.09
N LYS A 254 4.47 -0.04 21.82
CA LYS A 254 4.57 0.08 23.27
C LYS A 254 4.19 -1.23 23.97
N THR A 255 3.08 -1.86 23.58
CA THR A 255 2.71 -3.19 24.10
C THR A 255 3.83 -4.22 23.89
N ALA A 256 4.43 -4.27 22.70
CA ALA A 256 5.55 -5.17 22.43
C ALA A 256 6.79 -4.85 23.28
N ALA A 257 7.11 -3.56 23.46
CA ALA A 257 8.22 -3.11 24.29
C ALA A 257 8.01 -3.44 25.78
N GLU A 258 6.79 -3.29 26.29
CA GLU A 258 6.41 -3.65 27.66
C GLU A 258 6.56 -5.17 27.90
N ILE A 259 6.12 -6.01 26.96
CA ILE A 259 6.31 -7.46 27.02
C ILE A 259 7.80 -7.83 27.03
N ALA A 260 8.61 -7.12 26.24
CA ALA A 260 10.06 -7.30 26.19
C ALA A 260 10.79 -6.67 27.40
N GLN A 261 10.11 -5.89 28.25
CA GLN A 261 10.70 -5.11 29.34
C GLN A 261 11.78 -4.11 28.86
N ILE A 262 11.54 -3.47 27.71
CA ILE A 262 12.46 -2.54 27.05
C ILE A 262 11.84 -1.13 26.95
N ASP A 263 12.66 -0.09 27.15
CA ASP A 263 12.29 1.30 26.90
C ASP A 263 12.59 1.66 25.43
N TYR A 264 11.55 1.85 24.61
CA TYR A 264 11.69 2.16 23.18
C TYR A 264 12.58 3.36 22.91
N HIS A 265 12.46 4.46 23.68
CA HIS A 265 13.18 5.69 23.37
C HIS A 265 14.68 5.57 23.70
N LYS A 266 15.04 4.76 24.70
CA LYS A 266 16.43 4.49 25.10
C LYS A 266 17.09 3.35 24.33
N SER A 267 16.33 2.66 23.49
CA SER A 267 16.80 1.52 22.72
C SER A 267 17.68 1.94 21.54
N ASP A 268 18.58 1.03 21.15
CA ASP A 268 19.35 1.17 19.91
C ASP A 268 18.47 1.01 18.66
N ASP A 269 19.01 1.37 17.50
CA ASP A 269 18.26 1.33 16.24
C ASP A 269 17.81 -0.09 15.87
N LYS A 270 18.62 -1.11 16.18
CA LYS A 270 18.28 -2.51 15.89
C LYS A 270 17.05 -2.97 16.67
N THR A 271 16.95 -2.59 17.94
CA THR A 271 15.82 -2.88 18.81
C THR A 271 14.58 -2.11 18.36
N LYS A 272 14.73 -0.83 18.02
CA LYS A 272 13.65 0.00 17.46
C LYS A 272 13.12 -0.58 16.14
N VAL A 273 13.99 -1.05 15.24
CA VAL A 273 13.59 -1.73 14.00
C VAL A 273 12.71 -2.95 14.33
N SER A 274 13.12 -3.79 15.27
CA SER A 274 12.32 -4.98 15.64
C SER A 274 10.96 -4.62 16.21
N LEU A 275 10.89 -3.63 17.10
CA LEU A 275 9.63 -3.15 17.67
C LEU A 275 8.70 -2.56 16.58
N LYS A 276 9.26 -1.78 15.64
CA LYS A 276 8.51 -1.24 14.48
C LYS A 276 7.99 -2.35 13.56
N VAL A 277 8.80 -3.36 13.26
CA VAL A 277 8.38 -4.52 12.45
C VAL A 277 7.23 -5.28 13.14
N ILE A 278 7.31 -5.49 14.46
CA ILE A 278 6.22 -6.12 15.22
C ILE A 278 4.93 -5.30 15.09
N GLY A 279 5.02 -3.99 15.32
CA GLY A 279 3.87 -3.07 15.27
C GLY A 279 3.20 -2.99 13.89
N ASP A 280 3.98 -2.92 12.81
CA ASP A 280 3.45 -2.88 11.45
C ASP A 280 2.84 -4.23 11.03
N HIS A 281 3.60 -5.32 11.18
CA HIS A 281 3.18 -6.62 10.65
C HIS A 281 1.96 -7.19 11.40
N ILE A 282 1.83 -6.92 12.70
CA ILE A 282 0.64 -7.38 13.44
C ILE A 282 -0.63 -6.65 12.98
N ARG A 283 -0.56 -5.36 12.62
CA ARG A 283 -1.68 -4.63 11.99
C ARG A 283 -2.09 -5.32 10.68
N ALA A 284 -1.11 -5.60 9.83
CA ALA A 284 -1.34 -6.28 8.55
C ALA A 284 -2.01 -7.66 8.73
N VAL A 285 -1.52 -8.46 9.67
CA VAL A 285 -2.06 -9.81 9.94
C VAL A 285 -3.49 -9.75 10.49
N VAL A 286 -3.75 -8.87 11.45
CA VAL A 286 -5.10 -8.67 12.02
C VAL A 286 -6.11 -8.37 10.93
N HIS A 287 -5.80 -7.42 10.03
CA HIS A 287 -6.70 -7.04 8.94
C HIS A 287 -6.85 -8.13 7.88
N LEU A 288 -5.78 -8.84 7.52
CA LEU A 288 -5.83 -9.95 6.56
C LEU A 288 -6.72 -11.11 7.05
N ILE A 289 -6.57 -11.52 8.31
CA ILE A 289 -7.38 -12.60 8.88
C ILE A 289 -8.83 -12.14 9.05
N ALA A 290 -9.05 -10.87 9.43
CA ALA A 290 -10.38 -10.27 9.49
C ALA A 290 -11.08 -10.28 8.11
N ASP A 291 -10.33 -10.11 7.02
CA ASP A 291 -10.82 -10.21 5.65
C ASP A 291 -10.82 -11.66 5.10
N GLY A 292 -10.54 -12.65 5.95
CA GLY A 292 -10.72 -14.08 5.66
C GLY A 292 -9.49 -14.84 5.16
N VAL A 293 -8.30 -14.24 5.26
CA VAL A 293 -7.05 -14.90 4.85
C VAL A 293 -6.41 -15.63 6.04
N ASN A 294 -6.37 -16.95 5.98
CA ASN A 294 -5.64 -17.79 6.96
C ASN A 294 -4.23 -18.12 6.47
N ALA A 295 -3.31 -18.42 7.40
CA ALA A 295 -1.94 -18.80 7.08
C ALA A 295 -1.88 -20.11 6.30
N SER A 296 -1.11 -20.13 5.22
CA SER A 296 -0.92 -21.29 4.35
C SER A 296 0.47 -21.27 3.69
N ASN A 297 0.77 -22.25 2.84
CA ASN A 297 2.03 -22.29 2.08
C ASN A 297 1.91 -21.68 0.67
N ILE A 298 0.75 -21.12 0.31
CA ILE A 298 0.49 -20.59 -1.04
C ILE A 298 -0.26 -19.26 -1.02
N GLY A 299 -0.03 -18.44 -2.05
CA GLY A 299 -0.76 -17.20 -2.30
C GLY A 299 -0.84 -16.27 -1.08
N ARG A 300 -2.03 -15.72 -0.83
CA ARG A 300 -2.32 -14.77 0.27
C ARG A 300 -2.00 -15.37 1.65
N GLY A 301 -2.27 -16.66 1.83
CA GLY A 301 -2.00 -17.33 3.11
C GLY A 301 -0.50 -17.47 3.40
N TYR A 302 0.34 -17.58 2.38
CA TYR A 302 1.80 -17.54 2.57
C TYR A 302 2.28 -16.16 3.05
N ILE A 303 1.65 -15.08 2.60
CA ILE A 303 1.94 -13.72 3.09
C ILE A 303 1.62 -13.63 4.58
N VAL A 304 0.41 -14.04 4.99
CA VAL A 304 0.02 -14.07 6.41
C VAL A 304 1.02 -14.88 7.24
N ARG A 305 1.35 -16.11 6.80
CA ARG A 305 2.35 -16.95 7.47
C ARG A 305 3.70 -16.25 7.61
N ARG A 306 4.21 -15.63 6.54
CA ARG A 306 5.50 -14.94 6.54
C ARG A 306 5.51 -13.75 7.49
N LEU A 307 4.44 -12.97 7.53
CA LEU A 307 4.31 -11.82 8.43
C LEU A 307 4.27 -12.25 9.90
N ILE A 308 3.45 -13.26 10.24
CA ILE A 308 3.41 -13.82 11.61
C ILE A 308 4.80 -14.29 12.04
N ARG A 309 5.49 -15.06 11.19
CA ARG A 309 6.84 -15.56 11.49
C ARG A 309 7.87 -14.43 11.64
N ARG A 310 7.76 -13.34 10.88
CA ARG A 310 8.61 -12.15 11.06
C ARG A 310 8.32 -11.48 12.40
N VAL A 311 7.06 -11.32 12.80
CA VAL A 311 6.70 -10.80 14.14
C VAL A 311 7.37 -11.66 15.23
N VAL A 312 7.19 -12.97 15.18
CA VAL A 312 7.76 -13.90 16.17
C VAL A 312 9.29 -13.83 16.21
N ARG A 313 9.95 -13.83 15.04
CA ARG A 313 11.41 -13.72 14.95
C ARG A 313 11.92 -12.40 15.53
N HIS A 314 11.27 -11.28 15.23
CA HIS A 314 11.67 -9.99 15.78
C HIS A 314 11.42 -9.90 17.29
N GLY A 315 10.39 -10.57 17.82
CA GLY A 315 10.20 -10.75 19.26
C GLY A 315 11.37 -11.48 19.91
N ARG A 316 11.86 -12.56 19.27
CA ARG A 316 13.04 -13.31 19.75
C ARG A 316 14.32 -12.46 19.74
N LEU A 317 14.53 -11.67 18.69
CA LEU A 317 15.68 -10.77 18.59
C LEU A 317 15.76 -9.74 19.72
N ILE A 318 14.63 -9.38 20.32
CA ILE A 318 14.54 -8.45 21.45
C ILE A 318 14.30 -9.16 22.80
N GLY A 319 14.45 -10.49 22.85
CA GLY A 319 14.44 -11.26 24.09
C GLY A 319 13.07 -11.76 24.58
N ILE A 320 12.01 -11.64 23.78
CA ILE A 320 10.70 -12.22 24.12
C ILE A 320 10.76 -13.74 23.93
N ASN A 321 10.62 -14.49 25.03
CA ASN A 321 10.78 -15.95 25.04
C ASN A 321 9.49 -16.75 25.10
N GLN A 322 8.40 -16.09 25.42
CA GLN A 322 7.05 -16.63 25.55
C GLN A 322 6.20 -16.29 24.32
N GLU A 323 5.04 -16.94 24.19
CA GLU A 323 4.01 -16.51 23.24
C GLU A 323 3.57 -15.07 23.56
N PHE A 324 3.51 -14.22 22.54
CA PHE A 324 3.16 -12.81 22.73
C PHE A 324 2.27 -12.21 21.65
N THR A 325 2.11 -12.89 20.51
CA THR A 325 1.45 -12.31 19.34
C THR A 325 -0.02 -11.95 19.60
N THR A 326 -0.72 -12.73 20.42
CA THR A 326 -2.14 -12.49 20.77
C THR A 326 -2.34 -11.24 21.63
N LEU A 327 -1.38 -10.92 22.51
CA LEU A 327 -1.41 -9.72 23.35
C LEU A 327 -1.19 -8.46 22.51
N VAL A 328 -0.21 -8.49 21.61
CA VAL A 328 0.06 -7.38 20.69
C VAL A 328 -1.13 -7.20 19.71
N ALA A 329 -1.71 -8.30 19.23
CA ALA A 329 -2.89 -8.25 18.36
C ALA A 329 -4.11 -7.65 19.04
N GLU A 330 -4.33 -7.88 20.34
CA GLU A 330 -5.42 -7.23 21.08
C GLU A 330 -5.33 -5.70 21.01
N THR A 331 -4.13 -5.13 21.19
CA THR A 331 -3.92 -3.69 21.05
C THR A 331 -4.24 -3.22 19.62
N ALA A 332 -3.82 -3.97 18.61
CA ALA A 332 -4.11 -3.64 17.21
C ALA A 332 -5.61 -3.70 16.87
N ILE A 333 -6.35 -4.65 17.46
CA ILE A 333 -7.81 -4.76 17.33
C ILE A 333 -8.48 -3.54 17.99
N GLN A 334 -8.09 -3.18 19.22
CA GLN A 334 -8.64 -2.03 19.94
C GLN A 334 -8.48 -0.72 19.18
N LEU A 335 -7.32 -0.49 18.57
CA LEU A 335 -7.09 0.71 17.75
C LEU A 335 -7.93 0.75 16.47
N SER A 336 -8.29 -0.42 15.92
CA SER A 336 -8.95 -0.52 14.61
C SER A 336 -10.46 -0.69 14.70
N GLU A 337 -11.01 -1.20 15.80
CA GLU A 337 -12.39 -1.71 15.85
C GLU A 337 -13.48 -0.66 15.63
N ALA A 338 -13.23 0.60 15.99
CA ALA A 338 -14.18 1.69 15.75
C ALA A 338 -14.39 1.96 14.25
N ILE A 339 -13.34 1.82 13.44
CA ILE A 339 -13.37 2.06 11.99
C ILE A 339 -13.65 0.76 11.22
N TYR A 340 -13.13 -0.35 11.73
CA TYR A 340 -13.20 -1.67 11.11
C TYR A 340 -13.78 -2.70 12.10
N PRO A 341 -15.10 -2.70 12.36
CA PRO A 341 -15.71 -3.57 13.37
C PRO A 341 -15.46 -5.07 13.16
N ASN A 342 -15.17 -5.47 11.91
CA ASN A 342 -14.88 -6.86 11.56
C ASN A 342 -13.63 -7.41 12.27
N VAL A 343 -12.66 -6.55 12.65
CA VAL A 343 -11.48 -7.00 13.42
C VAL A 343 -11.85 -7.49 14.81
N ARG A 344 -12.83 -6.85 15.48
CA ARG A 344 -13.34 -7.30 16.78
C ARG A 344 -14.27 -8.49 16.62
N GLN A 345 -15.18 -8.46 15.63
CA GLN A 345 -16.09 -9.58 15.36
C GLN A 345 -15.35 -10.89 15.08
N ARG A 346 -14.13 -10.82 14.54
CA ARG A 346 -13.30 -11.99 14.21
C ARG A 346 -12.12 -12.19 15.14
N GLU A 347 -12.11 -11.54 16.31
CA GLU A 347 -11.02 -11.62 17.29
C GLU A 347 -10.63 -13.08 17.61
N THR A 348 -11.61 -13.96 17.86
CA THR A 348 -11.36 -15.37 18.16
C THR A 348 -10.59 -16.07 17.04
N ALA A 349 -10.95 -15.81 15.78
CA ALA A 349 -10.27 -16.40 14.63
C ALA A 349 -8.84 -15.83 14.47
N ILE A 350 -8.69 -14.51 14.65
CA ILE A 350 -7.40 -13.83 14.59
C ILE A 350 -6.43 -14.39 15.64
N LYS A 351 -6.86 -14.46 16.89
CA LYS A 351 -6.02 -14.95 18.00
C LYS A 351 -5.69 -16.44 17.85
N ALA A 352 -6.65 -17.27 17.44
CA ALA A 352 -6.41 -18.69 17.21
C ALA A 352 -5.40 -18.95 16.08
N GLU A 353 -5.46 -18.18 14.99
CA GLU A 353 -4.53 -18.28 13.87
C GLU A 353 -3.11 -17.86 14.27
N LEU A 354 -2.98 -16.73 14.97
CA LEU A 354 -1.71 -16.22 15.50
C LEU A 354 -1.05 -17.23 16.44
N GLN A 355 -1.80 -17.70 17.44
CA GLN A 355 -1.30 -18.66 18.42
C GLN A 355 -0.81 -19.95 17.75
N ARG A 356 -1.59 -20.50 16.82
CA ARG A 356 -1.25 -21.73 16.12
C ARG A 356 0.04 -21.60 15.31
N GLU A 357 0.19 -20.51 14.56
CA GLU A 357 1.40 -20.28 13.76
C GLU A 357 2.62 -19.92 14.63
N GLU A 358 2.44 -19.17 15.73
CA GLU A 358 3.50 -18.88 16.69
C GLU A 358 4.03 -20.16 17.35
N THR A 359 3.14 -20.96 17.96
CA THR A 359 3.50 -22.23 18.63
C THR A 359 4.30 -23.13 17.69
N ARG A 360 3.76 -23.38 16.49
CA ARG A 360 4.39 -24.25 15.49
C ARG A 360 5.73 -23.71 15.00
N PHE A 361 5.85 -22.39 14.85
CA PHE A 361 7.09 -21.80 14.38
C PHE A 361 8.17 -21.86 15.45
N LEU A 362 7.85 -21.59 16.71
CA LEU A 362 8.78 -21.65 17.83
C LEU A 362 9.47 -23.02 17.96
N GLU A 363 8.73 -24.12 17.77
CA GLU A 363 9.27 -25.49 17.78
C GLU A 363 10.39 -25.72 16.75
N THR A 364 10.39 -24.93 15.66
CA THR A 364 11.33 -25.08 14.53
C THR A 364 12.36 -23.96 14.48
N LEU A 365 12.02 -22.77 14.98
CA LEU A 365 12.87 -21.58 14.94
C LEU A 365 14.18 -21.81 15.69
N GLU A 366 14.11 -22.33 16.93
CA GLU A 366 15.32 -22.56 17.73
C GLU A 366 16.31 -23.52 17.05
N ARG A 367 15.79 -24.57 16.42
CA ARG A 367 16.60 -25.52 15.63
C ARG A 367 17.19 -24.86 14.39
N GLY A 368 16.40 -24.06 13.69
CA GLY A 368 16.81 -23.35 12.48
C GLY A 368 17.88 -22.28 12.75
N GLU A 369 17.75 -21.52 13.84
CA GLU A 369 18.73 -20.49 14.22
C GLU A 369 20.08 -21.08 14.59
N LYS A 370 20.10 -22.21 15.34
CA LYS A 370 21.34 -22.94 15.64
C LYS A 370 22.02 -23.42 14.36
N LEU A 371 21.27 -24.06 13.46
CA LEU A 371 21.81 -24.54 12.19
C LEU A 371 22.35 -23.39 11.31
N LEU A 372 21.62 -22.28 11.23
CA LEU A 372 22.07 -21.11 10.47
C LEU A 372 23.36 -20.53 11.05
N ALA A 373 23.45 -20.40 12.39
CA ALA A 373 24.66 -19.93 13.06
C ALA A 373 25.86 -20.84 12.79
N GLU A 374 25.67 -22.17 12.79
CA GLU A 374 26.71 -23.13 12.42
C GLU A 374 27.17 -22.96 10.97
N ILE A 375 26.25 -22.76 10.03
CA ILE A 375 26.58 -22.54 8.61
C ILE A 375 27.35 -21.24 8.42
N ILE A 376 26.91 -20.14 9.05
CA ILE A 376 27.61 -18.84 8.98
C ILE A 376 29.02 -18.96 9.56
N THR A 377 29.17 -19.64 10.69
CA THR A 377 30.48 -19.87 11.32
C THR A 377 31.40 -20.67 10.40
N LYS A 378 30.88 -21.70 9.71
CA LYS A 378 31.65 -22.50 8.74
C LYS A 378 31.97 -21.75 7.45
N ALA A 379 31.14 -20.79 7.05
CA ALA A 379 31.32 -19.99 5.83
C ALA A 379 32.22 -18.75 6.01
N THR A 380 32.51 -18.35 7.26
CA THR A 380 33.44 -17.25 7.55
C THR A 380 34.86 -17.82 7.48
N PRO A 381 35.72 -17.39 6.53
CA PRO A 381 37.04 -17.99 6.36
C PRO A 381 37.90 -17.74 7.60
N THR A 382 38.29 -18.83 8.27
CA THR A 382 39.33 -18.85 9.29
C THR A 382 40.62 -18.31 8.67
N ASN A 383 41.16 -17.22 9.24
CA ASN A 383 42.43 -16.58 8.89
C ASN A 383 43.44 -17.50 8.16
N LEU A 384 43.67 -17.26 6.86
CA LEU A 384 44.93 -17.69 6.25
C LEU A 384 46.06 -16.93 6.96
N PRO A 385 47.09 -17.60 7.49
CA PRO A 385 48.25 -16.90 8.02
C PRO A 385 48.92 -16.13 6.88
N LEU A 386 49.07 -14.82 7.06
CA LEU A 386 49.96 -13.98 6.25
C LEU A 386 51.38 -14.53 6.35
N THR A 387 51.79 -15.35 5.39
CA THR A 387 53.21 -15.63 5.15
C THR A 387 53.85 -14.36 4.59
N LYS A 388 54.74 -13.77 5.39
CA LYS A 388 55.68 -12.73 4.94
C LYS A 388 56.60 -13.30 3.85
N GLY A 389 56.84 -12.50 2.81
CA GLY A 389 57.83 -12.72 1.75
C GLY A 389 57.15 -12.85 0.38
N GLU A 390 57.37 -12.02 -0.63
CA GLU A 390 58.44 -11.07 -0.92
C GLU A 390 57.85 -9.80 -1.56
N ALA A 391 58.49 -8.67 -1.28
CA ALA A 391 58.20 -7.41 -1.93
C ALA A 391 58.85 -7.38 -3.32
N THR A 392 58.06 -7.10 -4.36
CA THR A 392 58.56 -6.37 -5.52
C THR A 392 57.60 -5.23 -5.84
N ASP A 393 58.12 -4.06 -5.51
CA ASP A 393 57.66 -2.71 -5.75
C ASP A 393 57.64 -2.40 -7.26
N ILE A 394 56.53 -1.85 -7.80
CA ILE A 394 56.61 -0.76 -8.78
C ILE A 394 55.39 0.17 -8.61
N SER A 395 55.69 1.37 -8.13
CA SER A 395 54.91 2.60 -8.05
C SER A 395 54.15 3.03 -9.34
N SER A 396 52.84 3.30 -9.20
CA SER A 396 52.02 4.47 -9.65
C SER A 396 52.22 5.15 -11.05
N PRO A 397 51.35 6.10 -11.46
CA PRO A 397 49.90 6.08 -11.73
C PRO A 397 49.60 6.54 -13.19
N LEU A 398 48.41 6.28 -13.76
CA LEU A 398 48.04 6.89 -15.05
C LEU A 398 46.78 7.77 -14.97
N ASN A 399 47.05 9.04 -15.28
CA ASN A 399 46.14 10.15 -15.46
C ASN A 399 45.60 10.19 -16.90
N LYS A 400 44.54 10.98 -17.06
CA LYS A 400 43.76 11.32 -18.27
C LYS A 400 44.59 11.71 -19.51
N GLY A 401 44.02 11.42 -20.70
CA GLY A 401 43.98 12.37 -21.83
C GLY A 401 44.46 11.86 -23.21
N GLY A 402 43.58 11.93 -24.21
CA GLY A 402 43.87 12.58 -25.51
C GLY A 402 44.38 11.77 -26.71
N LEU A 403 43.46 11.57 -27.68
CA LEU A 403 43.55 11.76 -29.15
C LEU A 403 44.48 10.92 -30.07
N GLU A 404 43.81 10.38 -31.10
CA GLU A 404 44.15 10.25 -32.54
C GLU A 404 45.24 9.30 -33.06
N GLY A 405 44.87 8.51 -34.10
CA GLY A 405 45.77 8.17 -35.21
C GLY A 405 45.83 6.73 -35.70
N GLY A 406 45.01 6.38 -36.70
CA GLY A 406 45.46 5.76 -37.96
C GLY A 406 46.04 4.32 -38.02
N ASN A 407 45.18 3.41 -38.51
CA ASN A 407 45.36 2.56 -39.70
C ASN A 407 45.85 1.08 -39.62
N SER A 408 44.99 0.24 -40.22
CA SER A 408 45.22 -0.96 -41.04
C SER A 408 45.70 -2.29 -40.41
N GLY A 409 44.88 -3.34 -40.62
CA GLY A 409 45.27 -4.75 -40.52
C GLY A 409 44.08 -5.71 -40.38
N GLN A 410 43.53 -6.19 -41.49
CA GLN A 410 42.46 -7.20 -41.54
C GLN A 410 42.93 -8.58 -41.05
N ALA A 411 42.13 -9.22 -40.19
CA ALA A 411 41.99 -10.68 -40.12
C ALA A 411 40.60 -11.05 -39.57
N THR A 412 40.02 -12.08 -40.18
CA THR A 412 38.63 -12.60 -40.13
C THR A 412 38.05 -12.96 -38.75
N PRO A 413 36.71 -12.93 -38.59
CA PRO A 413 36.03 -13.11 -37.31
C PRO A 413 35.68 -14.57 -37.01
N THR A 414 36.05 -15.02 -35.80
CA THR A 414 35.52 -16.26 -35.22
C THR A 414 34.40 -15.90 -34.25
N ASN A 415 33.17 -16.26 -34.62
CA ASN A 415 31.96 -16.09 -33.82
C ASN A 415 32.01 -16.95 -32.55
N LEU A 416 31.91 -16.32 -31.38
CA LEU A 416 31.49 -16.94 -30.12
C LEU A 416 30.47 -16.00 -29.45
N PRO A 417 29.29 -16.50 -29.04
CA PRO A 417 28.21 -15.64 -28.58
C PRO A 417 28.44 -15.15 -27.15
N LEU A 418 28.41 -13.83 -26.96
CA LEU A 418 28.30 -13.16 -25.66
C LEU A 418 26.84 -13.26 -25.18
N THR A 419 26.56 -14.21 -24.30
CA THR A 419 25.32 -14.21 -23.52
C THR A 419 25.50 -13.31 -22.30
N LYS A 420 24.62 -12.30 -22.22
CA LYS A 420 24.39 -11.47 -21.03
C LYS A 420 24.02 -12.38 -19.85
N GLY A 421 24.77 -12.30 -18.75
CA GLY A 421 24.42 -12.95 -17.50
C GLY A 421 23.26 -12.23 -16.84
N GLU A 422 22.05 -12.75 -17.02
CA GLU A 422 20.92 -12.51 -16.12
C GLU A 422 21.13 -13.33 -14.85
N ALA A 423 21.07 -12.67 -13.70
CA ALA A 423 21.08 -13.31 -12.40
C ALA A 423 19.77 -14.10 -12.22
N THR A 424 19.86 -15.43 -12.32
CA THR A 424 18.76 -16.32 -12.01
C THR A 424 18.78 -16.72 -10.54
N ASP A 425 17.65 -16.46 -9.92
CA ASP A 425 17.21 -16.74 -8.57
C ASP A 425 17.32 -18.24 -8.24
N ILE A 426 17.96 -18.57 -7.12
CA ILE A 426 18.12 -19.96 -6.67
C ILE A 426 16.92 -20.31 -5.80
N SER A 427 15.85 -20.79 -6.43
CA SER A 427 14.79 -21.55 -5.75
C SER A 427 14.52 -22.85 -6.51
N SER A 428 15.10 -23.96 -6.07
CA SER A 428 14.80 -25.28 -6.62
C SER A 428 13.58 -25.90 -5.91
N PRO A 429 12.56 -26.37 -6.64
CA PRO A 429 11.58 -27.33 -6.15
C PRO A 429 12.13 -28.75 -6.29
N LEU A 430 11.99 -29.57 -5.26
CA LEU A 430 12.32 -30.99 -5.31
C LEU A 430 11.38 -31.72 -6.30
N THR A 431 11.99 -32.31 -7.31
CA THR A 431 11.40 -33.10 -8.39
C THR A 431 10.88 -34.45 -7.92
N LYS A 432 9.71 -34.85 -8.46
CA LYS A 432 9.25 -36.25 -8.55
C LYS A 432 10.14 -37.03 -9.51
N GLY A 433 10.55 -38.23 -9.10
CA GLY A 433 11.02 -39.30 -9.98
C GLY A 433 10.49 -40.63 -9.44
N GLY A 434 9.69 -41.33 -10.24
CA GLY A 434 9.28 -42.71 -9.96
C GLY A 434 10.20 -43.69 -10.68
N LEU A 435 10.31 -44.91 -10.13
CA LEU A 435 10.61 -46.15 -10.86
C LEU A 435 10.12 -47.36 -10.03
N GLU A 436 9.74 -48.39 -10.76
CA GLU A 436 8.93 -49.56 -10.40
C GLU A 436 9.66 -50.65 -9.59
N GLY A 437 8.86 -51.55 -8.98
CA GLY A 437 9.17 -53.00 -8.97
C GLY A 437 9.13 -53.73 -7.62
N GLY A 438 8.22 -54.71 -7.48
CA GLY A 438 8.54 -55.98 -6.79
C GLY A 438 7.78 -56.38 -5.51
N ASN A 439 6.52 -56.82 -5.68
CA ASN A 439 5.90 -58.06 -5.16
C ASN A 439 6.22 -58.62 -3.74
N SER A 440 5.19 -58.80 -2.90
CA SER A 440 4.72 -60.11 -2.37
C SER A 440 3.83 -59.95 -1.11
N GLY A 441 2.73 -60.70 -1.02
CA GLY A 441 1.98 -60.90 0.24
C GLY A 441 0.45 -61.03 0.15
N GLN A 442 -0.01 -62.17 -0.36
CA GLN A 442 -1.39 -62.73 -0.40
C GLN A 442 -2.17 -62.67 0.94
N ALA A 443 -3.47 -62.26 0.93
CA ALA A 443 -4.70 -63.11 0.90
C ALA A 443 -5.30 -63.28 2.33
N THR A 444 -6.60 -63.39 2.64
CA THR A 444 -7.90 -63.51 1.93
C THR A 444 -9.05 -63.20 2.93
N PRO A 445 -10.37 -63.31 2.62
CA PRO A 445 -11.42 -62.37 3.05
C PRO A 445 -12.46 -62.99 4.01
N THR A 446 -13.43 -62.20 4.50
CA THR A 446 -14.74 -62.75 4.86
C THR A 446 -15.88 -61.72 4.71
N ASN A 447 -17.02 -62.26 4.27
CA ASN A 447 -18.23 -61.61 3.77
C ASN A 447 -19.08 -60.87 4.81
N LEU A 448 -19.67 -59.76 4.33
CA LEU A 448 -21.01 -59.14 4.57
C LEU A 448 -22.10 -60.02 5.25
N PRO A 449 -23.18 -59.45 5.87
CA PRO A 449 -23.96 -58.35 5.27
C PRO A 449 -24.73 -57.35 6.18
N LEU A 450 -25.21 -56.27 5.52
CA LEU A 450 -26.44 -55.48 5.74
C LEU A 450 -26.63 -54.68 7.04
N THR A 451 -26.67 -53.35 6.92
CA THR A 451 -27.93 -52.59 7.05
C THR A 451 -27.81 -51.14 6.55
N LYS A 452 -28.70 -50.81 5.61
CA LYS A 452 -29.37 -49.54 5.26
C LYS A 452 -28.59 -48.21 5.34
N GLY A 453 -28.34 -47.65 4.15
CA GLY A 453 -28.36 -46.20 3.94
C GLY A 453 -29.75 -45.74 3.54
N GLU A 454 -30.09 -44.49 3.87
CA GLU A 454 -31.12 -43.68 3.24
C GLU A 454 -30.59 -42.26 3.12
N ALA A 455 -30.58 -41.76 1.88
CA ALA A 455 -30.52 -40.35 1.54
C ALA A 455 -31.95 -39.93 1.17
N THR A 456 -32.32 -38.67 1.52
CA THR A 456 -33.27 -37.75 0.85
C THR A 456 -34.67 -38.31 0.48
N ASP A 457 -35.80 -37.66 0.77
CA ASP A 457 -36.20 -36.38 0.15
C ASP A 457 -37.69 -36.00 0.50
N ILE A 458 -38.05 -34.71 0.32
CA ILE A 458 -39.34 -34.03 0.03
C ILE A 458 -40.65 -34.18 0.88
N SER A 459 -41.27 -33.03 1.22
CA SER A 459 -42.66 -32.61 0.85
C SER A 459 -42.98 -31.20 1.42
N SER A 460 -43.19 -30.14 0.62
CA SER A 460 -44.38 -29.74 -0.20
C SER A 460 -45.45 -28.98 0.62
N PRO A 461 -46.34 -28.11 0.03
CA PRO A 461 -46.77 -28.12 -1.36
C PRO A 461 -46.95 -26.76 -2.09
N LEU A 462 -46.88 -26.85 -3.42
CA LEU A 462 -47.55 -25.99 -4.40
C LEU A 462 -49.05 -26.36 -4.47
N ASN A 463 -49.92 -25.38 -4.67
CA ASN A 463 -51.29 -25.60 -5.13
C ASN A 463 -51.51 -24.96 -6.50
N LYS A 464 -52.17 -25.69 -7.40
CA LYS A 464 -52.53 -25.32 -8.77
C LYS A 464 -53.82 -24.48 -8.79
N GLY A 465 -53.93 -23.61 -9.79
CA GLY A 465 -55.22 -23.06 -10.23
C GLY A 465 -55.03 -21.90 -11.21
N GLY A 466 -55.04 -22.19 -12.52
CA GLY A 466 -55.23 -21.15 -13.54
C GLY A 466 -56.73 -20.92 -13.78
N LEU A 467 -57.09 -19.69 -14.16
CA LEU A 467 -58.07 -19.33 -15.19
C LEU A 467 -58.18 -17.79 -15.31
N GLU A 468 -58.15 -17.33 -16.56
CA GLU A 468 -58.78 -16.11 -17.12
C GLU A 468 -58.24 -14.71 -16.76
N GLY A 469 -57.98 -13.89 -17.80
CA GLY A 469 -57.91 -12.43 -17.64
C GLY A 469 -57.00 -11.63 -18.58
N VAL A 470 -57.32 -11.64 -19.87
CA VAL A 470 -57.10 -10.63 -20.94
C VAL A 470 -56.44 -9.25 -20.57
N ILE A 471 -55.35 -8.93 -21.31
CA ILE A 471 -54.70 -7.65 -21.74
C ILE A 471 -55.69 -6.43 -21.90
N PRO A 472 -55.34 -5.09 -21.90
CA PRO A 472 -54.05 -4.41 -22.15
C PRO A 472 -53.66 -3.16 -21.32
N VAL A 473 -52.38 -2.83 -21.47
CA VAL A 473 -51.72 -1.51 -21.60
C VAL A 473 -52.64 -0.33 -22.00
N ARG A 474 -52.55 0.81 -21.28
CA ARG A 474 -52.73 2.16 -21.84
C ARG A 474 -51.79 3.20 -21.22
N ARG A 475 -51.23 4.03 -22.12
CA ARG A 475 -50.35 5.19 -21.94
C ARG A 475 -51.04 6.41 -21.28
N PRO A 476 -50.27 7.42 -20.80
CA PRO A 476 -50.77 8.59 -20.09
C PRO A 476 -51.18 9.75 -21.02
N PRO A 477 -51.94 10.73 -20.51
CA PRO A 477 -51.77 12.14 -20.90
C PRO A 477 -52.08 13.14 -19.73
N PRO A 478 -52.20 14.48 -19.91
CA PRO A 478 -51.09 15.45 -19.86
C PRO A 478 -51.32 16.73 -18.97
N THR A 479 -50.24 17.48 -18.72
CA THR A 479 -50.08 18.96 -18.56
C THR A 479 -50.96 19.83 -17.60
N SER A 480 -50.27 20.47 -16.61
CA SER A 480 -50.26 21.90 -16.15
C SER A 480 -51.55 22.59 -15.62
N PRO A 481 -51.52 23.72 -14.82
CA PRO A 481 -50.41 24.66 -14.52
C PRO A 481 -50.24 25.14 -13.04
N LEU A 482 -49.20 25.97 -12.85
CA LEU A 482 -48.68 26.75 -11.69
C LEU A 482 -49.71 27.45 -10.76
N PRO A 483 -49.25 27.85 -9.55
CA PRO A 483 -49.40 29.26 -9.16
C PRO A 483 -48.08 29.95 -8.76
N LYS A 484 -48.09 31.26 -9.03
CA LYS A 484 -47.05 32.26 -8.80
C LYS A 484 -46.81 32.50 -7.29
N GLY A 485 -45.54 32.58 -6.89
CA GLY A 485 -45.10 33.13 -5.60
C GLY A 485 -43.83 33.96 -5.79
N ARG A 486 -43.88 35.23 -5.38
CA ARG A 486 -42.93 36.32 -5.65
C ARG A 486 -41.51 36.09 -5.09
N LEU A 487 -40.52 36.49 -5.89
CA LEU A 487 -39.18 36.90 -5.45
C LEU A 487 -39.28 38.02 -4.40
N GLN A 488 -38.47 37.95 -3.34
CA GLN A 488 -37.99 39.12 -2.63
C GLN A 488 -36.47 39.00 -2.43
N ILE A 489 -35.77 39.92 -3.08
CA ILE A 489 -34.32 40.08 -3.10
C ILE A 489 -33.94 40.87 -1.83
N PHE A 490 -33.02 40.35 -1.02
CA PHE A 490 -32.33 41.12 0.01
C PHE A 490 -30.89 41.36 -0.45
N LEU A 491 -30.60 42.61 -0.82
CA LEU A 491 -29.24 43.14 -0.99
C LEU A 491 -28.77 43.77 0.34
N PRO A 492 -27.46 43.72 0.64
CA PRO A 492 -26.89 44.21 1.90
C PRO A 492 -26.59 45.73 1.86
N PRO A 493 -26.57 46.43 3.01
CA PRO A 493 -26.08 47.80 3.09
C PRO A 493 -24.57 47.87 3.42
N LEU A 494 -23.86 48.74 2.70
CA LEU A 494 -22.56 49.34 3.04
C LEU A 494 -22.73 50.86 2.90
N PRO A 495 -21.81 51.71 3.41
CA PRO A 495 -21.42 51.92 4.81
C PRO A 495 -21.64 53.41 5.22
N SER A 496 -21.68 53.72 6.52
CA SER A 496 -21.59 55.10 7.03
C SER A 496 -20.20 55.38 7.58
N ARG A 497 -19.61 56.48 7.10
CA ARG A 497 -18.43 57.16 7.66
C ARG A 497 -18.73 57.64 9.08
N ASP A 498 -17.76 57.46 9.97
CA ASP A 498 -17.07 58.52 10.72
C ASP A 498 -15.74 57.99 11.28
#